data_AF-A0A0S8JP09-F1
#
_entry.id   AF-A0A0S8JP09-F1
#
_cell.length_a   1.000
_cell.length_b   1.000
_cell.length_c   1.000
_cell.angle_alpha   90.00
_cell.angle_beta   90.00
_cell.angle_gamma   90.00
#
_symmetry.space_group_name_H-M   'P 1'
#
loop_
_entity.id
_entity.type
_entity.pdbx_description
1 polymer ?
#
loop_
_entity_poly.entity_id
_entity_poly.type
_entity_poly.pdbx_seq_one_letter_code
_entity_poly.pdbx_strand_id
1 'polypeptide(L)'
;DHHFEKNGIPLSALEIRDEYLKNKAADIVLVKGPERRAIEFDEEVKRPKESFARTYTWITWQGNGDYFSAWPEHTGKVMMYEDDFYRENTWIRDGKPCWIYDHMDVINLIKDRDRIEWTPNTIASEVNIEGNKASISLLSDTPNLKEYQVRESSTGGWEKVDEIYNLDLKKKKYELAFRTVNLAGVIGPEHQVIIDSK
;
A
#
# COMPACT_ATOMS: atom_id res chain seq x y z
N ASP A 1 4.11 -19.07 5.92
CA ASP A 1 5.27 -18.64 5.13
C ASP A 1 4.89 -18.77 3.66
N HIS A 2 3.90 -17.97 3.28
CA HIS A 2 3.24 -18.05 1.99
C HIS A 2 2.93 -16.65 1.51
N HIS A 3 3.10 -16.42 0.23
CA HIS A 3 2.61 -15.23 -0.45
C HIS A 3 2.22 -15.59 -1.87
N PHE A 4 1.50 -14.69 -2.52
CA PHE A 4 1.13 -14.82 -3.91
C PHE A 4 1.96 -13.90 -4.78
N GLU A 5 2.33 -14.37 -5.96
CA GLU A 5 3.04 -13.57 -6.95
C GLU A 5 2.31 -13.59 -8.30
N LYS A 6 2.43 -12.48 -9.03
CA LYS A 6 2.10 -12.38 -10.45
C LYS A 6 3.30 -11.84 -11.19
N ASN A 7 3.77 -12.56 -12.22
CA ASN A 7 4.99 -12.19 -12.96
C ASN A 7 6.22 -11.96 -12.05
N GLY A 8 6.35 -12.73 -10.97
CA GLY A 8 7.46 -12.63 -10.02
C GLY A 8 7.37 -11.50 -8.99
N ILE A 9 6.26 -10.74 -8.98
CA ILE A 9 6.00 -9.63 -8.06
C ILE A 9 5.00 -10.09 -6.99
N PRO A 10 5.32 -9.96 -5.69
CA PRO A 10 4.37 -10.22 -4.61
C PRO A 10 3.13 -9.32 -4.70
N LEU A 11 1.96 -9.93 -4.49
CA LEU A 11 0.68 -9.23 -4.53
C LEU A 11 0.24 -8.79 -3.13
N SER A 12 -0.42 -7.63 -3.09
CA SER A 12 -1.18 -7.17 -1.93
C SER A 12 -2.42 -8.04 -1.67
N ALA A 13 -3.02 -7.89 -0.49
CA ALA A 13 -4.23 -8.60 -0.13
C ALA A 13 -5.40 -8.34 -1.09
N LEU A 14 -5.55 -7.10 -1.57
CA LEU A 14 -6.60 -6.71 -2.51
C LEU A 14 -6.34 -7.23 -3.93
N GLU A 15 -5.09 -7.24 -4.40
CA GLU A 15 -4.74 -7.85 -5.69
C GLU A 15 -4.99 -9.36 -5.69
N ILE A 16 -4.68 -10.07 -4.59
CA ILE A 16 -4.98 -11.50 -4.46
C ILE A 16 -6.50 -11.74 -4.50
N ARG A 17 -7.26 -10.87 -3.82
CA ARG A 17 -8.71 -10.91 -3.82
C ARG A 17 -9.27 -10.74 -5.22
N ASP A 18 -8.81 -9.76 -5.98
CA ASP A 18 -9.26 -9.51 -7.35
C ASP A 18 -9.04 -10.74 -8.24
N GLU A 19 -7.85 -11.34 -8.18
CA GLU A 19 -7.52 -12.53 -8.96
C GLU A 19 -8.37 -13.75 -8.53
N TYR A 20 -8.67 -13.88 -7.24
CA TYR A 20 -9.60 -14.92 -6.77
C TYR A 20 -11.03 -14.70 -7.27
N LEU A 21 -11.55 -13.47 -7.21
CA LEU A 21 -12.90 -13.16 -7.67
C LEU A 21 -13.03 -13.28 -9.20
N LYS A 22 -11.97 -12.90 -9.93
CA LYS A 22 -11.90 -12.99 -11.39
C LYS A 22 -11.94 -14.43 -11.90
N ASN A 23 -11.06 -15.31 -11.41
CA ASN A 23 -10.94 -16.68 -11.94
C ASN A 23 -10.38 -17.71 -10.94
N LYS A 24 -10.70 -17.54 -9.65
CA LYS A 24 -10.23 -18.45 -8.58
C LYS A 24 -8.71 -18.51 -8.50
N ALA A 25 -8.02 -17.39 -8.74
CA ALA A 25 -6.58 -17.23 -8.63
C ALA A 25 -5.80 -18.13 -9.62
N ALA A 26 -6.36 -18.39 -10.80
CA ALA A 26 -5.71 -19.20 -11.82
C ALA A 26 -4.45 -18.52 -12.40
N ASP A 27 -4.45 -17.18 -12.45
CA ASP A 27 -3.37 -16.37 -13.08
C ASP A 27 -2.24 -15.99 -12.12
N ILE A 28 -2.27 -16.48 -10.88
CA ILE A 28 -1.27 -16.17 -9.84
C ILE A 28 -0.64 -17.44 -9.27
N VAL A 29 0.55 -17.28 -8.72
CA VAL A 29 1.37 -18.36 -8.17
C VAL A 29 1.36 -18.26 -6.65
N LEU A 30 1.08 -19.36 -5.96
CA LEU A 30 1.33 -19.48 -4.53
C LEU A 30 2.78 -19.87 -4.31
N VAL A 31 3.48 -19.09 -3.52
CA VAL A 31 4.89 -19.26 -3.19
C VAL A 31 5.01 -19.62 -1.71
N LYS A 32 5.89 -20.58 -1.38
CA LYS A 32 6.18 -20.99 0.00
C LYS A 32 7.66 -20.89 0.30
N GLY A 33 7.99 -20.31 1.45
CA GLY A 33 9.35 -20.29 1.96
C GLY A 33 10.21 -19.13 1.44
N PRO A 34 11.33 -18.84 2.13
CA PRO A 34 12.32 -17.84 1.68
C PRO A 34 12.97 -18.23 0.35
N GLU A 35 13.02 -19.51 0.02
CA GLU A 35 13.52 -20.04 -1.27
C GLU A 35 12.53 -19.84 -2.43
N ARG A 36 11.38 -19.20 -2.17
CA ARG A 36 10.35 -18.86 -3.17
C ARG A 36 9.88 -20.04 -4.01
N ARG A 37 9.60 -21.18 -3.38
CA ARG A 37 9.12 -22.37 -4.10
C ARG A 37 7.65 -22.21 -4.51
N ALA A 38 7.38 -22.24 -5.81
CA ALA A 38 6.03 -22.28 -6.36
C ALA A 38 5.34 -23.62 -6.01
N ILE A 39 4.11 -23.56 -5.53
CA ILE A 39 3.30 -24.73 -5.16
C ILE A 39 1.84 -24.56 -5.58
N GLU A 40 1.20 -25.66 -5.98
CA GLU A 40 -0.26 -25.71 -6.20
C GLU A 40 -1.02 -26.30 -5.01
N PHE A 41 -0.33 -27.10 -4.19
CA PHE A 41 -0.87 -27.70 -2.97
C PHE A 41 0.20 -27.69 -1.87
N ASP A 42 -0.21 -27.31 -0.66
CA ASP A 42 0.65 -27.40 0.51
C ASP A 42 0.36 -28.68 1.30
N GLU A 43 1.32 -29.61 1.26
CA GLU A 43 1.25 -30.89 1.97
C GLU A 43 1.27 -30.76 3.50
N GLU A 44 1.82 -29.69 4.05
CA GLU A 44 1.92 -29.49 5.50
C GLU A 44 0.56 -29.14 6.10
N VAL A 45 -0.17 -28.24 5.45
CA VAL A 45 -1.49 -27.78 5.92
C VAL A 45 -2.65 -28.42 5.15
N LYS A 46 -2.36 -29.32 4.20
CA LYS A 46 -3.31 -30.05 3.35
C LYS A 46 -4.32 -29.15 2.64
N ARG A 47 -3.84 -28.11 1.97
CA ARG A 47 -4.70 -27.13 1.27
C ARG A 47 -4.19 -26.80 -0.13
N PRO A 48 -5.10 -26.68 -1.13
CA PRO A 48 -4.74 -26.21 -2.47
C PRO A 48 -4.61 -24.68 -2.51
N LYS A 49 -3.90 -24.18 -3.53
CA LYS A 49 -3.73 -22.75 -3.86
C LYS A 49 -5.03 -21.95 -3.77
N GLU A 50 -6.08 -22.44 -4.42
CA GLU A 50 -7.39 -21.79 -4.42
C GLU A 50 -7.93 -21.54 -3.01
N SER A 51 -7.74 -22.50 -2.09
CA SER A 51 -8.20 -22.36 -0.71
C SER A 51 -7.44 -21.27 0.05
N PHE A 52 -6.18 -21.01 -0.27
CA PHE A 52 -5.41 -19.91 0.31
C PHE A 52 -5.89 -18.56 -0.26
N ALA A 53 -6.06 -18.48 -1.58
CA ALA A 53 -6.52 -17.26 -2.24
C ALA A 53 -7.94 -16.87 -1.78
N ARG A 54 -8.82 -17.85 -1.55
CA ARG A 54 -10.18 -17.63 -1.02
C ARG A 54 -10.20 -16.89 0.31
N THR A 55 -9.17 -17.04 1.16
CA THR A 55 -9.09 -16.34 2.45
C THR A 55 -9.10 -14.81 2.28
N TYR A 56 -8.69 -14.30 1.13
CA TYR A 56 -8.66 -12.86 0.84
C TYR A 56 -10.00 -12.31 0.34
N THR A 57 -11.07 -13.12 0.27
CA THR A 57 -12.40 -12.62 -0.15
C THR A 57 -12.97 -11.56 0.79
N TRP A 58 -12.74 -11.73 2.10
CA TRP A 58 -13.14 -10.80 3.15
C TRP A 58 -11.89 -10.32 3.87
N ILE A 59 -11.58 -9.03 3.72
CA ILE A 59 -10.40 -8.40 4.31
C ILE A 59 -10.86 -7.30 5.23
N THR A 60 -10.24 -7.24 6.41
CA THR A 60 -10.45 -6.20 7.39
C THR A 60 -9.13 -5.57 7.76
N TRP A 61 -9.12 -4.26 7.95
CA TRP A 61 -7.97 -3.52 8.48
C TRP A 61 -8.35 -2.90 9.81
N GLN A 62 -7.41 -2.84 10.72
CA GLN A 62 -7.59 -2.09 11.96
C GLN A 62 -7.47 -0.61 11.64
N GLY A 63 -8.41 0.20 12.12
CA GLY A 63 -8.39 1.66 11.91
C GLY A 63 -7.15 2.31 12.53
N ASN A 64 -6.59 1.69 13.58
CA ASN A 64 -5.37 2.10 14.23
C ASN A 64 -4.35 0.96 14.08
N GLY A 65 -3.33 1.15 13.23
CA GLY A 65 -2.31 0.13 12.97
C GLY A 65 -1.36 -0.11 14.15
N ASP A 66 -1.19 0.88 15.03
CA ASP A 66 -0.42 0.77 16.25
C ASP A 66 -1.33 0.91 17.49
N TYR A 67 -1.50 -0.21 18.19
CA TYR A 67 -2.29 -0.29 19.40
C TYR A 67 -1.62 0.39 20.60
N PHE A 68 -0.29 0.50 20.59
CA PHE A 68 0.47 1.02 21.72
C PHE A 68 0.45 2.55 21.79
N SER A 69 0.44 3.23 20.64
CA SER A 69 0.32 4.68 20.58
C SER A 69 -1.11 5.19 20.73
N ALA A 70 -2.12 4.35 20.42
CA ALA A 70 -3.52 4.73 20.50
C ALA A 70 -4.16 4.47 21.88
N TRP A 71 -3.45 3.87 22.83
CA TRP A 71 -4.00 3.58 24.15
C TRP A 71 -4.04 4.84 25.04
N PRO A 72 -5.11 5.09 25.82
CA PRO A 72 -6.33 4.29 25.98
C PRO A 72 -7.47 4.64 25.00
N GLU A 73 -7.28 5.61 24.11
CA GLU A 73 -8.34 6.13 23.21
C GLU A 73 -8.66 5.23 22.00
N HIS A 74 -8.15 4.01 21.98
CA HIS A 74 -8.34 3.07 20.90
C HIS A 74 -9.84 2.71 20.74
N THR A 75 -10.38 2.94 19.54
CA THR A 75 -11.82 2.80 19.27
C THR A 75 -12.24 1.43 18.74
N GLY A 76 -11.32 0.50 18.48
CA GLY A 76 -11.65 -0.84 17.95
C GLY A 76 -12.26 -0.83 16.55
N LYS A 77 -12.18 0.31 15.84
CA LYS A 77 -12.79 0.46 14.52
C LYS A 77 -12.10 -0.44 13.50
N VAL A 78 -12.92 -1.12 12.73
CA VAL A 78 -12.49 -2.00 11.65
C VAL A 78 -12.88 -1.38 10.32
N MET A 79 -11.91 -1.25 9.42
CA MET A 79 -12.14 -0.79 8.05
C MET A 79 -12.42 -1.99 7.15
N MET A 80 -13.44 -1.86 6.30
CA MET A 80 -13.80 -2.86 5.30
C MET A 80 -14.02 -2.20 3.94
N TYR A 81 -13.61 -2.90 2.88
CA TYR A 81 -13.84 -2.43 1.51
C TYR A 81 -15.29 -2.70 1.09
N GLU A 82 -16.04 -1.65 0.77
CA GLU A 82 -17.44 -1.71 0.35
C GLU A 82 -17.54 -1.72 -1.18
N ASP A 83 -17.18 -2.84 -1.80
CA ASP A 83 -17.35 -3.09 -3.23
C ASP A 83 -18.64 -3.87 -3.55
N ASP A 84 -18.82 -4.25 -4.81
CA ASP A 84 -20.00 -5.02 -5.25
C ASP A 84 -20.06 -6.39 -4.57
N PHE A 85 -18.92 -7.07 -4.44
CA PHE A 85 -18.88 -8.35 -3.75
C PHE A 85 -19.31 -8.22 -2.28
N TYR A 86 -18.85 -7.18 -1.56
CA TYR A 86 -19.31 -6.90 -0.19
C TYR A 86 -20.83 -6.69 -0.14
N ARG A 87 -21.40 -5.90 -1.07
CA ARG A 87 -22.84 -5.58 -1.08
C ARG A 87 -23.74 -6.77 -1.40
N GLU A 88 -23.26 -7.69 -2.22
CA GLU A 88 -24.04 -8.82 -2.73
C GLU A 88 -23.88 -10.10 -1.90
N ASN A 89 -22.92 -10.13 -0.97
CA ASN A 89 -22.58 -11.33 -0.20
C ASN A 89 -22.57 -11.07 1.30
N THR A 90 -22.67 -12.14 2.08
CA THR A 90 -22.51 -12.08 3.54
C THR A 90 -21.27 -12.87 3.92
N TRP A 91 -20.41 -12.28 4.77
CA TRP A 91 -19.28 -13.02 5.32
C TRP A 91 -19.79 -14.09 6.28
N ILE A 92 -19.64 -15.37 5.90
CA ILE A 92 -19.99 -16.51 6.75
C ILE A 92 -18.74 -17.08 7.43
N ARG A 93 -18.82 -17.25 8.76
CA ARG A 93 -17.81 -17.92 9.58
C ARG A 93 -18.49 -18.99 10.42
N ASP A 94 -17.96 -20.22 10.37
CA ASP A 94 -18.49 -21.38 11.12
C ASP A 94 -20.01 -21.62 10.91
N GLY A 95 -20.47 -21.41 9.68
CA GLY A 95 -21.86 -21.61 9.27
C GLY A 95 -22.84 -20.50 9.68
N LYS A 96 -22.36 -19.40 10.26
CA LYS A 96 -23.16 -18.24 10.66
C LYS A 96 -22.60 -16.95 10.07
N PRO A 97 -23.41 -15.87 9.95
CA PRO A 97 -22.88 -14.54 9.65
C PRO A 97 -21.74 -14.18 10.61
N CYS A 98 -20.71 -13.51 10.10
CA CYS A 98 -19.58 -13.06 10.89
C CYS A 98 -20.06 -12.12 12.02
N TRP A 99 -19.43 -12.23 13.19
CA TRP A 99 -19.77 -11.43 14.40
C TRP A 99 -19.80 -9.92 14.14
N ILE A 100 -19.07 -9.46 13.12
CA ILE A 100 -18.97 -8.03 12.82
C ILE A 100 -20.33 -7.41 12.45
N TYR A 101 -21.27 -8.20 11.92
CA TYR A 101 -22.62 -7.73 11.59
C TYR A 101 -23.49 -7.44 12.81
N ASP A 102 -23.14 -7.99 13.99
CA ASP A 102 -23.81 -7.65 15.26
C ASP A 102 -23.27 -6.32 15.86
N HIS A 103 -22.19 -5.78 15.29
CA HIS A 103 -21.48 -4.59 15.75
C HIS A 103 -21.22 -3.61 14.61
N MET A 104 -22.27 -3.24 13.87
CA MET A 104 -22.15 -2.35 12.72
C MET A 104 -21.60 -0.94 13.08
N ASP A 105 -21.69 -0.54 14.35
CA ASP A 105 -21.16 0.72 14.87
C ASP A 105 -19.63 0.80 14.89
N VAL A 106 -18.93 -0.35 14.87
CA VAL A 106 -17.46 -0.40 14.80
C VAL A 106 -16.93 -0.54 13.39
N ILE A 107 -17.80 -0.68 12.38
CA ILE A 107 -17.39 -0.83 10.98
C ILE A 107 -17.29 0.54 10.31
N ASN A 108 -16.13 0.82 9.72
CA ASN A 108 -15.94 1.92 8.78
C ASN A 108 -15.87 1.37 7.36
N LEU A 109 -16.94 1.57 6.59
CA LEU A 109 -17.01 1.15 5.19
C LEU A 109 -16.25 2.13 4.30
N ILE A 110 -15.24 1.61 3.61
CA ILE A 110 -14.41 2.38 2.69
C ILE A 110 -14.83 2.04 1.27
N LYS A 111 -15.30 3.04 0.52
CA LYS A 111 -15.70 2.90 -0.88
C LYS A 111 -14.54 3.10 -1.86
N ASP A 112 -13.62 3.98 -1.48
CA ASP A 112 -12.47 4.32 -2.28
C ASP A 112 -11.29 3.40 -1.92
N ARG A 113 -10.94 2.52 -2.86
CA ARG A 113 -9.90 1.51 -2.68
C ARG A 113 -8.54 2.13 -2.36
N ASP A 114 -8.24 3.28 -2.92
CA ASP A 114 -6.94 3.94 -2.75
C ASP A 114 -6.73 4.44 -1.31
N ARG A 115 -7.80 4.46 -0.48
CA ARG A 115 -7.73 4.79 0.95
C ARG A 115 -7.36 3.60 1.84
N ILE A 116 -7.44 2.37 1.33
CA ILE A 116 -7.13 1.12 2.08
C ILE A 116 -5.96 0.37 1.50
N GLU A 117 -5.67 0.54 0.21
CA GLU A 117 -4.38 0.13 -0.32
C GLU A 117 -3.32 0.92 0.43
N TRP A 118 -2.54 0.20 1.24
CA TRP A 118 -1.29 0.73 1.70
C TRP A 118 -0.57 1.17 0.46
N THR A 119 -0.32 2.47 0.31
CA THR A 119 0.53 2.95 -0.74
C THR A 119 1.95 2.61 -0.26
N PRO A 120 2.59 1.54 -0.76
CA PRO A 120 4.05 1.59 -0.83
C PRO A 120 4.39 2.89 -1.55
N ASN A 121 5.63 3.35 -1.46
CA ASN A 121 6.09 4.52 -2.20
C ASN A 121 5.92 5.87 -1.49
N THR A 122 5.73 5.89 -0.15
CA THR A 122 5.77 7.13 0.62
C THR A 122 7.21 7.63 0.79
N ILE A 123 7.38 8.95 0.75
CA ILE A 123 8.65 9.63 0.97
C ILE A 123 8.58 10.34 2.33
N ALA A 124 9.65 10.22 3.11
CA ALA A 124 10.01 11.19 4.14
C ALA A 124 11.14 12.07 3.60
N SER A 125 11.22 13.32 4.05
CA SER A 125 12.30 14.21 3.62
C SER A 125 12.92 15.01 4.76
N GLU A 126 14.22 15.20 4.69
CA GLU A 126 14.95 16.16 5.52
C GLU A 126 15.47 17.30 4.63
N VAL A 127 15.25 18.55 5.03
CA VAL A 127 15.63 19.73 4.25
C VAL A 127 16.66 20.54 5.03
N ASN A 128 17.86 20.66 4.46
CA ASN A 128 18.95 21.47 5.00
C ASN A 128 19.23 22.65 4.06
N ILE A 129 19.22 23.87 4.60
CA ILE A 129 19.45 25.09 3.82
C ILE A 129 20.73 25.77 4.33
N GLU A 130 21.71 25.92 3.44
CA GLU A 130 22.97 26.62 3.70
C GLU A 130 23.17 27.72 2.66
N GLY A 131 23.08 28.98 3.12
CA GLY A 131 23.19 30.14 2.25
C GLY A 131 22.10 30.15 1.17
N ASN A 132 22.50 30.07 -0.09
CA ASN A 132 21.60 30.06 -1.25
C ASN A 132 21.37 28.66 -1.83
N LYS A 133 21.60 27.60 -1.06
CA LYS A 133 21.41 26.22 -1.49
C LYS A 133 20.54 25.46 -0.50
N ALA A 134 19.63 24.64 -1.03
CA ALA A 134 18.89 23.65 -0.27
C ALA A 134 19.35 22.24 -0.69
N SER A 135 19.55 21.37 0.29
CA SER A 135 19.76 19.93 0.14
C SER A 135 18.57 19.21 0.75
N ILE A 136 17.86 18.44 -0.07
CA ILE A 136 16.68 17.69 0.32
C ILE A 136 17.04 16.20 0.26
N SER A 137 17.20 15.57 1.42
CA SER A 137 17.39 14.12 1.52
C SER A 137 16.03 13.44 1.51
N LEU A 138 15.84 12.49 0.60
CA LEU A 138 14.62 11.71 0.42
C LEU A 138 14.85 10.33 1.00
N LEU A 139 13.95 9.86 1.88
CA LEU A 139 13.96 8.51 2.42
C LEU A 139 12.67 7.82 2.04
N SER A 140 12.74 6.55 1.65
CA SER A 140 11.54 5.78 1.34
C SER A 140 11.71 4.30 1.66
N ASP A 141 10.68 3.74 2.30
CA ASP A 141 10.51 2.29 2.46
C ASP A 141 9.82 1.65 1.25
N THR A 142 9.93 2.27 0.06
CA THR A 142 9.40 1.73 -1.19
C THR A 142 9.96 0.31 -1.45
N PRO A 143 9.11 -0.75 -1.44
CA PRO A 143 9.54 -2.06 -1.86
C PRO A 143 9.97 -2.04 -3.33
N ASN A 144 11.14 -2.62 -3.64
CA ASN A 144 11.70 -2.64 -4.99
C ASN A 144 11.82 -1.23 -5.61
N LEU A 145 12.32 -0.25 -4.85
CA LEU A 145 12.57 1.10 -5.34
C LEU A 145 13.38 1.08 -6.63
N LYS A 146 12.85 1.71 -7.68
CA LYS A 146 13.53 1.91 -8.96
C LYS A 146 14.17 3.29 -9.01
N GLU A 147 13.40 4.33 -8.68
CA GLU A 147 13.88 5.72 -8.72
C GLU A 147 12.99 6.69 -7.92
N TYR A 148 13.58 7.81 -7.52
CA TYR A 148 12.88 9.02 -7.11
C TYR A 148 12.62 9.92 -8.33
N GLN A 149 11.53 10.67 -8.30
CA GLN A 149 11.22 11.69 -9.29
C GLN A 149 10.84 13.00 -8.61
N VAL A 150 11.20 14.13 -9.22
CA VAL A 150 10.81 15.48 -8.80
C VAL A 150 10.00 16.17 -9.89
N ARG A 151 9.14 17.09 -9.47
CA ARG A 151 8.46 18.06 -10.33
C ARG A 151 8.48 19.42 -9.63
N GLU A 152 9.06 20.44 -10.28
CA GLU A 152 9.20 21.80 -9.69
C GLU A 152 7.98 22.72 -9.85
N SER A 153 6.90 22.25 -10.48
CA SER A 153 5.66 23.02 -10.63
C SER A 153 4.46 22.10 -10.89
N SER A 154 3.25 22.55 -10.59
CA SER A 154 2.02 21.74 -10.83
C SER A 154 1.81 21.34 -12.29
N THR A 155 2.45 22.02 -13.24
CA THR A 155 2.36 21.76 -14.69
C THR A 155 3.63 21.18 -15.30
N GLY A 156 4.69 20.98 -14.51
CA GLY A 156 5.98 20.47 -14.97
C GLY A 156 5.96 18.97 -15.29
N GLY A 157 6.97 18.52 -16.04
CA GLY A 157 7.27 17.10 -16.20
C GLY A 157 7.88 16.50 -14.93
N TRP A 158 7.80 15.18 -14.81
CA TRP A 158 8.51 14.44 -13.78
C TRP A 158 9.90 14.06 -14.27
N GLU A 159 10.92 14.35 -13.47
CA GLU A 159 12.31 14.08 -13.79
C GLU A 159 12.92 13.16 -12.73
N LYS A 160 13.75 12.20 -13.17
CA LYS A 160 14.47 11.31 -12.27
C LYS A 160 15.48 12.12 -11.44
N VAL A 161 15.52 11.85 -10.14
CA VAL A 161 16.50 12.43 -9.21
C VAL A 161 17.15 11.36 -8.36
N ASP A 162 18.31 11.71 -7.80
CA ASP A 162 18.96 10.93 -6.76
C ASP A 162 18.26 11.12 -5.41
N GLU A 163 18.68 10.32 -4.42
CA GLU A 163 18.17 10.36 -3.05
C GLU A 163 18.43 11.71 -2.35
N ILE A 164 19.44 12.46 -2.80
CA ILE A 164 19.73 13.82 -2.35
C ILE A 164 19.50 14.79 -3.50
N TYR A 165 18.44 15.60 -3.38
CA TYR A 165 18.13 16.66 -4.34
C TYR A 165 18.74 17.99 -3.91
N ASN A 166 19.63 18.54 -4.74
CA ASN A 166 20.27 19.82 -4.48
C ASN A 166 19.65 20.92 -5.34
N LEU A 167 19.27 22.03 -4.71
CA LEU A 167 18.58 23.14 -5.35
C LEU A 167 19.26 24.47 -5.03
N ASP A 168 19.60 25.24 -6.07
CA ASP A 168 19.99 26.64 -5.92
C ASP A 168 18.75 27.53 -5.68
N LEU A 169 18.70 28.20 -4.53
CA LEU A 169 17.63 29.11 -4.12
C LEU A 169 17.77 30.49 -4.77
N LYS A 170 17.31 30.59 -6.02
CA LYS A 170 17.30 31.81 -6.86
C LYS A 170 15.94 32.51 -6.88
N LYS A 171 14.87 31.83 -6.49
CA LYS A 171 13.49 32.34 -6.42
C LYS A 171 13.07 32.52 -4.97
N LYS A 172 12.02 33.31 -4.74
CA LYS A 172 11.44 33.49 -3.39
C LYS A 172 10.73 32.25 -2.87
N LYS A 173 10.09 31.50 -3.78
CA LYS A 173 9.29 30.32 -3.44
C LYS A 173 9.59 29.18 -4.38
N TYR A 174 9.70 27.99 -3.81
CA TYR A 174 9.77 26.71 -4.52
C TYR A 174 8.68 25.79 -3.99
N GLU A 175 7.94 25.19 -4.92
CA GLU A 175 6.94 24.16 -4.65
C GLU A 175 7.39 22.91 -5.38
N LEU A 176 8.02 22.00 -4.66
CA LEU A 176 8.55 20.75 -5.21
C LEU A 176 7.60 19.62 -4.84
N ALA A 177 7.26 18.79 -5.82
CA ALA A 177 6.60 17.52 -5.58
C ALA A 177 7.59 16.38 -5.88
N PHE A 178 7.70 15.45 -4.94
CA PHE A 178 8.51 14.24 -5.07
C PHE A 178 7.61 13.01 -5.10
N ARG A 179 8.07 11.94 -5.73
CA ARG A 179 7.43 10.62 -5.68
C ARG A 179 8.44 9.52 -5.95
N THR A 180 8.16 8.29 -5.55
CA THR A 180 8.94 7.14 -5.99
C THR A 180 8.24 6.35 -7.09
N VAL A 181 9.05 5.60 -7.83
CA VAL A 181 8.61 4.59 -8.78
C VAL A 181 9.29 3.28 -8.40
N ASN A 182 8.53 2.19 -8.34
CA ASN A 182 9.11 0.86 -8.08
C ASN A 182 9.49 0.15 -9.39
N LEU A 183 10.13 -1.02 -9.29
CA LEU A 183 10.55 -1.81 -10.46
C LEU A 183 9.38 -2.26 -11.36
N ALA A 184 8.15 -2.30 -10.83
CA ALA A 184 6.93 -2.60 -11.59
C ALA A 184 6.32 -1.37 -12.28
N GLY A 185 6.90 -0.16 -12.09
CA GLY A 185 6.39 1.09 -12.65
C GLY A 185 5.23 1.70 -11.88
N VAL A 186 4.89 1.18 -10.69
CA VAL A 186 3.87 1.77 -9.81
C VAL A 186 4.42 3.04 -9.20
N ILE A 187 3.60 4.10 -9.23
CA ILE A 187 3.95 5.45 -8.79
C ILE A 187 3.41 5.66 -7.36
N GLY A 188 4.22 6.28 -6.51
CA GLY A 188 3.81 6.68 -5.16
C GLY A 188 3.01 7.98 -5.08
N PRO A 189 2.46 8.27 -3.89
CA PRO A 189 1.79 9.54 -3.64
C PRO A 189 2.78 10.69 -3.76
N GLU A 190 2.27 11.86 -4.13
CA GLU A 190 3.10 13.07 -4.18
C GLU A 190 3.46 13.55 -2.76
N HIS A 191 4.76 13.69 -2.50
CA HIS A 191 5.31 14.29 -1.30
C HIS A 191 5.75 15.73 -1.59
N GLN A 192 5.16 16.71 -0.92
CA GLN A 192 5.43 18.11 -1.19
C GLN A 192 6.48 18.70 -0.25
N VAL A 193 7.43 19.44 -0.81
CA VAL A 193 8.38 20.28 -0.08
C VAL A 193 8.21 21.71 -0.57
N ILE A 194 7.88 22.62 0.36
CA ILE A 194 7.75 24.04 0.08
C ILE A 194 8.89 24.77 0.78
N ILE A 195 9.68 25.51 0.00
CA ILE A 195 10.74 26.38 0.52
C ILE A 195 10.34 27.82 0.22
N ASP A 196 10.25 28.64 1.26
CA ASP A 196 9.90 30.05 1.16
C ASP A 196 10.99 30.90 1.84
N SER A 197 11.51 31.89 1.11
CA SER A 197 12.45 32.86 1.65
C SER A 197 11.68 33.98 2.35
N LYS A 198 12.07 34.31 3.59
CA LYS A 198 11.58 35.52 4.26
C LYS A 198 11.99 36.80 3.52
#